data_AF-A0A937E010-F1
#
_entry.id   AF-A0A937E010-F1
#
_cell.length_a   1.000
_cell.length_b   1.000
_cell.length_c   1.000
_cell.angle_alpha   90.00
_cell.angle_beta   90.00
_cell.angle_gamma   90.00
#
_symmetry.space_group_name_H-M   'P 1'
#
loop_
_entity.id
_entity.type
_entity.pdbx_description
1 polymer ?
#
loop_
_entity_poly.entity_id
_entity_poly.type
_entity_poly.pdbx_seq_one_letter_code
_entity_poly.pdbx_strand_id
1 'polypeptide(L)'
;MEQNLTEKLNDIRTNWLKIKEADPDLKEGYAKEHAYRLNTGNVTREEIEAFEKKYDFQFPEEYREYILQVSNGGASPGKSMYPYADSLAPLSQNGQNYAEQNPGHYKQAFPLPDEDVIRYLTHKIHYPTYEIPDISIPADAGGYLFLAEAGDGAYYIMPLNGECAGEVWRMRPGTRTPENGSPEPCLYICPLLKWNEEQLNIPGFADWIAIAQKHWFNPHKALSQRLGAVKTSWHRLRVQDPEEKVFGAFMHHYDVSGSISKETLEAFERQHKVQLPLEYRQYLLEVANGGAGPFYGMYALENCLLPLDTPEKDYLQRHPEHLSKPFPVTKEQVQAYDNGSIRDIELSKEAGGYLFISEYGSGTFIIMPLNGPFTGSLWYMQKQQGQKLTYVIKDDEGNVTGSGSFGDGAEDPTYFCSPILIKPGDEIRHYPFLDYVEWFQANWFGRAYAAPDEETSAGQDSPALADHEGYYPLAAGNSWAYTYYGSPMSVEITEKKSSGEYLVKNGFLGSYLVKKEGHVYLSDMYEAGNMQPILNDQARAGDTWSIKYHANGYDNIMEMRVKEHLPSMTVAGNTYPDVLLLEGEAKMIINGSPMNLNQVTRFYYAKGVGLIQSNTSTGINTELVKAELV
;
A
#
# COMPACT_ATOMS: atom_id res chain seq x y z
N MET A 1 -20.40 2.50 14.16
CA MET A 1 -21.47 3.44 14.56
C MET A 1 -22.17 3.85 13.27
N GLU A 2 -23.49 3.69 13.18
CA GLU A 2 -24.25 4.23 12.05
C GLU A 2 -24.08 5.76 12.04
N GLN A 3 -23.65 6.31 10.91
CA GLN A 3 -23.55 7.74 10.71
C GLN A 3 -24.95 8.36 10.82
N ASN A 4 -25.10 9.48 11.53
CA ASN A 4 -26.41 10.14 11.63
C ASN A 4 -26.85 10.62 10.24
N LEU A 5 -28.13 10.44 9.89
CA LEU A 5 -28.70 10.85 8.59
C LEU A 5 -28.38 12.32 8.24
N THR A 6 -28.39 13.21 9.23
CA THR A 6 -28.06 14.63 9.04
C THR A 6 -26.61 14.83 8.58
N GLU A 7 -25.66 14.09 9.16
CA GLU A 7 -24.26 14.14 8.75
C GLU A 7 -24.08 13.59 7.34
N LYS A 8 -24.73 12.46 7.03
CA LYS A 8 -24.73 11.84 5.70
C LYS A 8 -25.24 12.80 4.63
N LEU A 9 -26.33 13.53 4.89
CA LEU A 9 -26.89 14.52 3.97
C LEU A 9 -25.99 15.75 3.80
N ASN A 10 -25.35 16.21 4.88
CA ASN A 10 -24.35 17.29 4.82
C ASN A 10 -23.12 16.90 3.99
N ASP A 11 -22.66 15.65 4.12
CA ASP A 11 -21.56 15.12 3.31
C ASP A 11 -21.95 15.08 1.84
N ILE A 12 -23.14 14.58 1.52
CA ILE A 12 -23.65 14.56 0.14
C ILE A 12 -23.67 15.98 -0.44
N ARG A 13 -24.21 16.96 0.30
CA ARG A 13 -24.23 18.36 -0.14
C ARG A 13 -22.83 18.90 -0.42
N THR A 14 -21.91 18.67 0.52
CA THR A 14 -20.52 19.17 0.43
C THR A 14 -19.75 18.50 -0.71
N ASN A 15 -19.96 17.19 -0.92
CA ASN A 15 -19.30 16.44 -1.96
C ASN A 15 -19.70 16.90 -3.36
N TRP A 16 -20.97 17.29 -3.58
CA TRP A 16 -21.38 17.87 -4.87
C TRP A 16 -20.61 19.14 -5.22
N LEU A 17 -20.32 19.99 -4.22
CA LEU A 17 -19.51 21.19 -4.41
C LEU A 17 -18.07 20.84 -4.76
N LYS A 18 -17.46 19.89 -4.03
CA LYS A 18 -16.10 19.40 -4.30
C LYS A 18 -15.97 18.77 -5.70
N ILE A 19 -16.94 17.96 -6.12
CA ILE A 19 -16.95 17.33 -7.46
C ILE A 19 -17.02 18.41 -8.53
N LYS A 20 -17.87 19.42 -8.33
CA LYS A 20 -17.98 20.56 -9.26
C LYS A 20 -16.67 21.34 -9.39
N GLU A 21 -15.94 21.53 -8.30
CA GLU A 21 -14.61 22.16 -8.32
C GLU A 21 -13.56 21.29 -9.02
N ALA A 22 -13.64 19.97 -8.85
CA ALA A 22 -12.72 19.00 -9.45
C ALA A 22 -12.96 18.73 -10.95
N ASP A 23 -14.17 19.01 -11.46
CA ASP A 23 -14.53 18.85 -12.87
C ASP A 23 -15.09 20.15 -13.48
N PRO A 24 -14.28 21.23 -13.57
CA PRO A 24 -14.74 22.55 -14.03
C PRO A 24 -15.19 22.53 -15.51
N ASP A 25 -14.72 21.56 -16.28
CA ASP A 25 -15.03 21.39 -17.70
C ASP A 25 -16.21 20.43 -17.97
N LEU A 26 -16.86 19.89 -16.94
CA LEU A 26 -18.01 18.97 -17.04
C LEU A 26 -17.72 17.76 -17.96
N LYS A 27 -16.65 17.01 -17.68
CA LYS A 27 -16.20 15.88 -18.48
C LYS A 27 -16.77 14.54 -18.00
N GLU A 28 -17.28 14.42 -16.78
CA GLU A 28 -17.75 13.13 -16.25
C GLU A 28 -19.19 12.80 -16.65
N GLY A 29 -19.42 11.60 -17.21
CA GLY A 29 -20.75 11.04 -17.41
C GLY A 29 -21.75 12.04 -18.00
N TYR A 30 -22.79 12.36 -17.22
CA TYR A 30 -23.82 13.35 -17.56
C TYR A 30 -23.63 14.73 -16.89
N ALA A 31 -22.39 15.08 -16.54
CA ALA A 31 -22.08 16.35 -15.90
C ALA A 31 -22.45 17.55 -16.77
N LYS A 32 -22.50 17.42 -18.10
CA LYS A 32 -22.90 18.51 -19.00
C LYS A 32 -24.39 18.85 -18.87
N GLU A 33 -25.19 17.85 -18.53
CA GLU A 33 -26.65 17.93 -18.44
C GLU A 33 -27.08 18.64 -17.14
N HIS A 34 -26.49 18.27 -16.01
CA HIS A 34 -26.86 18.85 -14.71
C HIS A 34 -25.85 19.88 -14.16
N ALA A 35 -24.62 19.95 -14.70
CA ALA A 35 -23.55 20.87 -14.29
C ALA A 35 -23.28 20.91 -12.77
N TYR A 36 -23.46 19.76 -12.11
CA TYR A 36 -23.43 19.61 -10.64
C TYR A 36 -24.29 20.63 -9.87
N ARG A 37 -25.38 21.11 -10.48
CA ARG A 37 -26.26 22.11 -9.86
C ARG A 37 -27.20 21.43 -8.88
N LEU A 38 -27.27 21.96 -7.67
CA LEU A 38 -28.30 21.61 -6.70
C LEU A 38 -29.44 22.62 -6.81
N ASN A 39 -30.67 22.11 -6.95
CA ASN A 39 -31.87 22.91 -6.86
C ASN A 39 -32.24 23.13 -5.39
N THR A 40 -31.65 24.16 -4.79
CA THR A 40 -31.86 24.54 -3.38
C THR A 40 -33.03 25.51 -3.21
N GLY A 41 -33.99 25.53 -4.14
CA GLY A 41 -35.23 26.29 -3.96
C GLY A 41 -35.90 25.90 -2.63
N ASN A 42 -36.49 26.89 -1.95
CA ASN A 42 -37.10 26.72 -0.62
C ASN A 42 -38.32 25.79 -0.70
N VAL A 43 -38.11 24.48 -0.69
CA VAL A 43 -39.17 23.49 -0.47
C VAL A 43 -39.48 23.47 1.02
N THR A 44 -40.73 23.68 1.38
CA THR A 44 -41.15 23.64 2.78
C THR A 44 -41.76 22.29 3.14
N ARG A 45 -41.81 22.01 4.45
CA ARG A 45 -42.43 20.78 4.95
C ARG A 45 -43.92 20.72 4.61
N GLU A 46 -44.59 21.87 4.63
CA GLU A 46 -46.00 22.00 4.27
C GLU A 46 -46.26 21.67 2.80
N GLU A 47 -45.35 22.02 1.90
CA GLU A 47 -45.45 21.68 0.47
C GLU A 47 -45.30 20.17 0.24
N ILE A 48 -44.37 19.53 0.95
CA ILE A 48 -44.19 18.06 0.91
C ILE A 48 -45.45 17.37 1.48
N GLU A 49 -45.92 17.79 2.64
CA GLU A 49 -47.11 17.21 3.30
C GLU A 49 -48.37 17.40 2.44
N ALA A 50 -48.51 18.55 1.76
CA ALA A 50 -49.62 18.78 0.84
C ALA A 50 -49.55 17.84 -0.38
N PHE A 51 -48.35 17.57 -0.90
CA PHE A 51 -48.14 16.66 -2.02
C PHE A 51 -48.43 15.21 -1.65
N GLU A 52 -47.86 14.74 -0.53
CA GLU A 52 -48.10 13.43 0.05
C GLU A 52 -49.59 13.18 0.31
N LYS A 53 -50.29 14.18 0.85
CA LYS A 53 -51.74 14.13 1.06
C LYS A 53 -52.54 14.08 -0.24
N LYS A 54 -52.10 14.83 -1.26
CA LYS A 54 -52.78 14.87 -2.58
C LYS A 54 -52.77 13.51 -3.27
N TYR A 55 -51.67 12.76 -3.14
CA TYR A 55 -51.46 11.48 -3.82
C TYR A 55 -51.53 10.27 -2.89
N ASP A 56 -51.85 10.48 -1.61
CA ASP A 56 -52.07 9.46 -0.58
C ASP A 56 -50.90 8.47 -0.41
N PHE A 57 -49.70 9.03 -0.19
CA PHE A 57 -48.49 8.29 0.14
C PHE A 57 -47.61 9.10 1.12
N GLN A 58 -46.51 8.51 1.59
CA GLN A 58 -45.47 9.21 2.36
C GLN A 58 -44.12 8.97 1.69
N PHE A 59 -43.30 10.00 1.52
CA PHE A 59 -41.93 9.80 1.07
C PHE A 59 -41.15 9.00 2.12
N PRO A 60 -40.23 8.12 1.69
CA PRO A 60 -39.21 7.55 2.56
C PRO A 60 -38.45 8.66 3.31
N GLU A 61 -38.18 8.44 4.60
CA GLU A 61 -37.62 9.45 5.51
C GLU A 61 -36.32 10.07 4.95
N GLU A 62 -35.40 9.23 4.46
CA GLU A 62 -34.13 9.70 3.87
C GLU A 62 -34.35 10.66 2.69
N TYR A 63 -35.31 10.36 1.82
CA TYR A 63 -35.59 11.19 0.65
C TYR A 63 -36.29 12.49 1.04
N ARG A 64 -37.23 12.44 1.99
CA ARG A 64 -37.90 13.63 2.53
C ARG A 64 -36.87 14.61 3.09
N GLU A 65 -35.95 14.13 3.93
CA GLU A 65 -34.91 14.96 4.53
C GLU A 65 -33.92 15.47 3.47
N TYR A 66 -33.60 14.67 2.45
CA TYR A 66 -32.77 15.12 1.34
C TYR A 66 -33.39 16.32 0.58
N ILE A 67 -34.68 16.28 0.26
CA ILE A 67 -35.35 17.39 -0.44
C ILE A 67 -35.31 18.66 0.41
N LEU A 68 -35.55 18.54 1.72
CA LEU A 68 -35.59 19.66 2.65
C LEU A 68 -34.21 20.29 2.89
N GLN A 69 -33.15 19.47 2.96
CA GLN A 69 -31.84 19.91 3.44
C GLN A 69 -30.78 20.06 2.34
N VAL A 70 -30.93 19.32 1.24
CA VAL A 70 -29.90 19.19 0.19
C VAL A 70 -30.36 19.76 -1.13
N SER A 71 -31.39 19.18 -1.77
CA SER A 71 -31.79 19.56 -3.13
C SER A 71 -33.14 18.98 -3.57
N ASN A 72 -33.95 19.76 -4.28
CA ASN A 72 -35.15 19.31 -4.97
C ASN A 72 -34.87 19.06 -6.47
N GLY A 73 -34.07 18.04 -6.78
CA GLY A 73 -33.61 17.75 -8.14
C GLY A 73 -32.24 18.36 -8.48
N GLY A 74 -31.79 18.23 -9.72
CA GLY A 74 -30.47 18.69 -10.17
C GLY A 74 -29.43 17.56 -10.25
N ALA A 75 -28.27 17.72 -9.62
CA ALA A 75 -27.16 16.78 -9.73
C ALA A 75 -27.56 15.36 -9.33
N SER A 76 -27.28 14.36 -10.18
CA SER A 76 -27.72 12.98 -9.98
C SER A 76 -26.91 11.96 -10.77
N PRO A 77 -26.92 10.67 -10.38
CA PRO A 77 -26.25 9.55 -11.08
C PRO A 77 -26.55 9.40 -12.56
N GLY A 78 -27.67 9.98 -13.00
CA GLY A 78 -28.08 10.04 -14.39
C GLY A 78 -27.97 11.44 -14.99
N LYS A 79 -28.80 11.73 -15.99
CA LYS A 79 -28.78 13.03 -16.68
C LYS A 79 -29.10 14.23 -15.78
N SER A 80 -30.12 14.09 -14.96
CA SER A 80 -30.50 15.05 -13.92
C SER A 80 -31.53 14.40 -13.04
N MET A 81 -31.50 14.68 -11.73
CA MET A 81 -32.57 14.32 -10.83
C MET A 81 -33.74 15.25 -11.07
N TYR A 82 -34.92 14.67 -11.17
CA TYR A 82 -36.17 15.42 -11.27
C TYR A 82 -36.48 16.06 -9.91
N PRO A 83 -37.00 17.29 -9.89
CA PRO A 83 -37.75 17.77 -8.73
C PRO A 83 -38.87 16.78 -8.39
N TYR A 84 -39.19 16.59 -7.10
CA TYR A 84 -40.18 15.58 -6.69
C TYR A 84 -41.56 15.77 -7.35
N ALA A 85 -41.91 17.02 -7.68
CA ALA A 85 -43.15 17.36 -8.37
C ALA A 85 -43.13 16.98 -9.87
N ASP A 86 -41.95 16.86 -10.47
CA ASP A 86 -41.74 16.52 -11.88
C ASP A 86 -41.43 15.02 -12.08
N SER A 87 -41.11 14.30 -10.99
CA SER A 87 -40.97 12.83 -10.92
C SER A 87 -42.23 12.05 -11.36
N LEU A 88 -43.29 12.77 -11.73
CA LEU A 88 -44.59 12.30 -12.20
C LEU A 88 -44.63 11.93 -13.71
N ALA A 89 -43.68 12.42 -14.51
CA ALA A 89 -43.91 12.65 -15.95
C ALA A 89 -43.37 11.63 -16.98
N PRO A 90 -42.31 10.82 -16.78
CA PRO A 90 -41.54 10.33 -17.93
C PRO A 90 -42.15 9.13 -18.69
N LEU A 91 -43.27 8.55 -18.26
CA LEU A 91 -43.98 7.50 -19.02
C LEU A 91 -45.32 7.96 -19.61
N SER A 92 -45.51 9.25 -19.88
CA SER A 92 -46.67 9.66 -20.67
C SER A 92 -46.49 9.27 -22.14
N GLN A 93 -47.36 8.40 -22.67
CA GLN A 93 -47.35 8.06 -24.10
C GLN A 93 -47.64 9.27 -25.01
N ASN A 94 -48.13 10.40 -24.47
CA ASN A 94 -48.60 11.55 -25.24
C ASN A 94 -48.35 12.93 -24.61
N GLY A 95 -47.40 13.08 -23.67
CA GLY A 95 -47.08 14.39 -23.07
C GLY A 95 -48.15 14.96 -22.12
N GLN A 96 -49.14 14.15 -21.71
CA GLN A 96 -50.05 14.48 -20.62
C GLN A 96 -49.65 13.71 -19.36
N ASN A 97 -49.61 14.39 -18.22
CA ASN A 97 -49.10 13.86 -16.96
C ASN A 97 -49.92 12.63 -16.50
N TYR A 98 -49.43 11.41 -16.77
CA TYR A 98 -50.13 10.14 -16.48
C TYR A 98 -50.55 10.05 -15.00
N ALA A 99 -49.72 10.62 -14.12
CA ALA A 99 -49.92 10.79 -12.69
C ALA A 99 -51.14 11.65 -12.31
N GLU A 100 -51.44 12.71 -13.07
CA GLU A 100 -52.60 13.57 -12.82
C GLU A 100 -53.90 12.87 -13.17
N GLN A 101 -53.84 11.96 -14.16
CA GLN A 101 -54.98 11.15 -14.59
C GLN A 101 -55.17 9.91 -13.70
N ASN A 102 -54.11 9.45 -13.03
CA ASN A 102 -54.10 8.25 -12.19
C ASN A 102 -53.51 8.54 -10.80
N PRO A 103 -54.18 9.37 -9.96
CA PRO A 103 -53.65 9.79 -8.67
C PRO A 103 -53.36 8.63 -7.71
N GLY A 104 -54.06 7.50 -7.86
CA GLY A 104 -53.83 6.29 -7.08
C GLY A 104 -52.56 5.52 -7.45
N HIS A 105 -51.85 5.91 -8.51
CA HIS A 105 -50.61 5.25 -8.96
C HIS A 105 -49.55 5.21 -7.84
N TYR A 106 -49.39 6.29 -7.07
CA TYR A 106 -48.38 6.38 -6.00
C TYR A 106 -48.72 5.57 -4.75
N LYS A 107 -50.00 5.29 -4.52
CA LYS A 107 -50.47 4.50 -3.38
C LYS A 107 -50.31 2.99 -3.60
N GLN A 108 -50.16 2.55 -4.86
CA GLN A 108 -50.01 1.14 -5.16
C GLN A 108 -48.78 0.56 -4.45
N ALA A 109 -48.85 -0.71 -4.06
CA ALA A 109 -47.67 -1.44 -3.65
C ALA A 109 -46.75 -1.61 -4.87
N PHE A 110 -45.46 -1.39 -4.70
CA PHE A 110 -44.49 -1.67 -5.76
C PHE A 110 -44.52 -3.18 -6.06
N PRO A 111 -44.76 -3.60 -7.31
CA PRO A 111 -44.95 -5.02 -7.62
C PRO A 111 -43.60 -5.73 -7.66
N LEU A 112 -43.17 -6.21 -6.49
CA LEU A 112 -42.01 -7.09 -6.37
C LEU A 112 -42.39 -8.50 -6.83
N PRO A 113 -41.50 -9.22 -7.55
CA PRO A 113 -41.68 -10.65 -7.77
C PRO A 113 -41.45 -11.43 -6.46
N ASP A 114 -41.87 -12.70 -6.45
CA ASP A 114 -41.74 -13.61 -5.29
C ASP A 114 -40.35 -13.58 -4.63
N GLU A 115 -40.30 -13.79 -3.31
CA GLU A 115 -39.04 -13.76 -2.51
C GLU A 115 -37.94 -14.65 -3.11
N ASP A 116 -38.32 -15.79 -3.70
CA ASP A 116 -37.40 -16.71 -4.36
C ASP A 116 -36.71 -16.12 -5.59
N VAL A 117 -37.36 -15.19 -6.30
CA VAL A 117 -36.78 -14.48 -7.46
C VAL A 117 -35.76 -13.45 -6.99
N ILE A 118 -36.05 -12.72 -5.91
CA ILE A 118 -35.12 -11.76 -5.28
C ILE A 118 -33.90 -12.51 -4.72
N ARG A 119 -34.11 -13.66 -4.07
CA ARG A 119 -33.05 -14.55 -3.57
C ARG A 119 -32.24 -15.17 -4.70
N TYR A 120 -32.88 -15.58 -5.80
CA TYR A 120 -32.23 -16.11 -6.99
C TYR A 120 -31.33 -15.07 -7.67
N LEU A 121 -31.82 -13.83 -7.82
CA LEU A 121 -31.04 -12.73 -8.39
C LEU A 121 -29.82 -12.43 -7.54
N THR A 122 -29.98 -12.24 -6.23
CA THR A 122 -28.85 -12.03 -5.29
C THR A 122 -27.81 -13.16 -5.31
N HIS A 123 -28.19 -14.40 -5.62
CA HIS A 123 -27.28 -15.54 -5.75
C HIS A 123 -26.58 -15.66 -7.13
N LYS A 124 -27.27 -15.36 -8.24
CA LYS A 124 -26.73 -15.50 -9.62
C LYS A 124 -25.78 -14.38 -10.04
N ILE A 125 -25.76 -13.28 -9.30
CA ILE A 125 -24.86 -12.13 -9.52
C ILE A 125 -23.37 -12.49 -9.29
N HIS A 126 -23.06 -13.68 -8.77
CA HIS A 126 -21.69 -14.22 -8.67
C HIS A 126 -21.08 -14.71 -10.02
N TYR A 127 -21.79 -14.59 -11.15
CA TYR A 127 -21.28 -14.94 -12.48
C TYR A 127 -21.16 -13.71 -13.39
N PRO A 128 -19.99 -13.40 -13.97
CA PRO A 128 -19.74 -12.22 -14.78
C PRO A 128 -20.19 -12.43 -16.24
N THR A 129 -21.40 -12.97 -16.44
CA THR A 129 -22.00 -13.08 -17.76
C THR A 129 -23.11 -12.04 -17.87
N TYR A 130 -22.93 -11.10 -18.79
CA TYR A 130 -23.91 -10.11 -19.23
C TYR A 130 -25.25 -10.78 -19.57
N GLU A 131 -26.16 -10.85 -18.60
CA GLU A 131 -27.62 -10.99 -18.72
C GLU A 131 -28.18 -11.15 -17.30
N ILE A 132 -28.36 -10.03 -16.59
CA ILE A 132 -29.23 -10.03 -15.40
C ILE A 132 -30.65 -10.20 -15.97
N PRO A 133 -31.43 -11.22 -15.56
CA PRO A 133 -32.77 -11.38 -16.09
C PRO A 133 -33.62 -10.20 -15.61
N ASP A 134 -33.95 -9.30 -16.54
CA ASP A 134 -34.85 -8.19 -16.24
C ASP A 134 -36.20 -8.76 -15.77
N ILE A 135 -36.62 -8.39 -14.56
CA ILE A 135 -37.95 -8.74 -14.07
C ILE A 135 -38.95 -7.87 -14.82
N SER A 136 -39.88 -8.48 -15.56
CA SER A 136 -40.98 -7.74 -16.17
C SER A 136 -42.12 -7.54 -15.16
N ILE A 137 -42.50 -6.30 -14.90
CA ILE A 137 -43.75 -5.93 -14.23
C ILE A 137 -44.74 -5.34 -15.25
N PRO A 138 -46.05 -5.30 -14.94
CA PRO A 138 -47.06 -4.70 -15.81
C PRO A 138 -46.73 -3.25 -16.18
N ALA A 139 -47.10 -2.83 -17.39
CA ALA A 139 -46.82 -1.47 -17.88
C ALA A 139 -47.56 -0.36 -17.11
N ASP A 140 -48.64 -0.71 -16.41
CA ASP A 140 -49.47 0.17 -15.59
C ASP A 140 -49.12 0.10 -14.09
N ALA A 141 -48.09 -0.67 -13.72
CA ALA A 141 -47.60 -0.77 -12.35
C ALA A 141 -47.27 0.61 -11.77
N GLY A 142 -47.72 0.85 -10.53
CA GLY A 142 -47.38 2.04 -9.74
C GLY A 142 -46.58 1.74 -8.48
N GLY A 143 -46.62 2.67 -7.53
CA GLY A 143 -45.94 2.55 -6.24
C GLY A 143 -44.48 2.99 -6.25
N TYR A 144 -44.05 3.79 -7.23
CA TYR A 144 -42.69 4.30 -7.34
C TYR A 144 -42.64 5.74 -7.85
N LEU A 145 -41.47 6.37 -7.71
CA LEU A 145 -41.13 7.67 -8.29
C LEU A 145 -39.99 7.57 -9.27
N PHE A 146 -40.01 8.41 -10.30
CA PHE A 146 -38.85 8.62 -11.15
C PHE A 146 -37.87 9.57 -10.48
N LEU A 147 -36.63 9.11 -10.33
CA LEU A 147 -35.55 9.94 -9.79
C LEU A 147 -34.80 10.65 -10.90
N ALA A 148 -34.33 9.91 -11.90
CA ALA A 148 -33.51 10.45 -12.98
C ALA A 148 -33.54 9.54 -14.22
N GLU A 149 -33.23 10.09 -15.39
CA GLU A 149 -32.93 9.27 -16.57
C GLU A 149 -31.50 8.72 -16.47
N ALA A 150 -31.31 7.41 -16.63
CA ALA A 150 -29.99 6.77 -16.63
C ALA A 150 -29.23 6.97 -17.96
N GLY A 151 -29.95 7.43 -18.99
CA GLY A 151 -29.45 7.92 -20.28
C GLY A 151 -29.23 6.87 -21.38
N ASP A 152 -29.58 5.60 -21.11
CA ASP A 152 -29.67 4.53 -22.11
C ASP A 152 -31.11 4.06 -22.36
N GLY A 153 -32.08 4.96 -22.15
CA GLY A 153 -33.50 4.65 -22.21
C GLY A 153 -34.05 3.98 -20.94
N ALA A 154 -33.21 3.77 -19.93
CA ALA A 154 -33.62 3.39 -18.58
C ALA A 154 -33.74 4.61 -17.66
N TYR A 155 -34.44 4.40 -16.54
CA TYR A 155 -34.68 5.37 -15.49
C TYR A 155 -34.26 4.79 -14.14
N TYR A 156 -33.77 5.65 -13.26
CA TYR A 156 -33.69 5.36 -11.84
C TYR A 156 -35.05 5.65 -11.21
N ILE A 157 -35.55 4.71 -10.43
CA ILE A 157 -36.81 4.83 -9.70
C ILE A 157 -36.62 4.51 -8.23
N MET A 158 -37.56 4.96 -7.41
CA MET A 158 -37.62 4.61 -5.99
C MET A 158 -39.01 4.08 -5.65
N PRO A 159 -39.12 2.83 -5.18
CA PRO A 159 -40.34 2.32 -4.59
C PRO A 159 -40.77 3.18 -3.39
N LEU A 160 -42.06 3.48 -3.32
CA LEU A 160 -42.68 4.29 -2.26
C LEU A 160 -43.31 3.44 -1.16
N ASN A 161 -43.81 2.26 -1.52
CA ASN A 161 -44.57 1.39 -0.63
C ASN A 161 -44.09 -0.06 -0.75
N GLY A 162 -44.26 -0.82 0.33
CA GLY A 162 -43.83 -2.22 0.41
C GLY A 162 -42.45 -2.36 1.05
N GLU A 163 -41.88 -3.57 0.98
CA GLU A 163 -40.65 -3.94 1.69
C GLU A 163 -39.40 -3.22 1.16
N CYS A 164 -39.40 -2.85 -0.13
CA CYS A 164 -38.30 -2.14 -0.79
C CYS A 164 -38.47 -0.61 -0.79
N ALA A 165 -39.38 -0.06 0.02
CA ALA A 165 -39.63 1.38 0.06
C ALA A 165 -38.35 2.16 0.44
N GLY A 166 -38.00 3.17 -0.36
CA GLY A 166 -36.79 3.99 -0.16
C GLY A 166 -35.50 3.44 -0.79
N GLU A 167 -35.54 2.22 -1.34
CA GLU A 167 -34.46 1.70 -2.16
C GLU A 167 -34.40 2.37 -3.53
N VAL A 168 -33.25 2.28 -4.20
CA VAL A 168 -33.11 2.74 -5.59
C VAL A 168 -33.02 1.57 -6.56
N TRP A 169 -33.89 1.60 -7.55
CA TRP A 169 -34.03 0.57 -8.58
C TRP A 169 -33.84 1.18 -9.96
N ARG A 170 -33.56 0.33 -10.93
CA ARG A 170 -33.47 0.69 -12.35
C ARG A 170 -34.66 0.11 -13.09
N MET A 171 -35.24 0.91 -13.97
CA MET A 171 -36.41 0.54 -14.76
C MET A 171 -36.24 0.92 -16.23
N ARG A 172 -36.67 0.06 -17.15
CA ARG A 172 -36.67 0.31 -18.59
C ARG A 172 -38.00 -0.11 -19.21
N PRO A 173 -38.65 0.72 -20.03
CA PRO A 173 -39.80 0.29 -20.81
C PRO A 173 -39.41 -0.80 -21.81
N GLY A 174 -40.28 -1.78 -22.01
CA GLY A 174 -40.02 -2.86 -22.94
C GLY A 174 -41.29 -3.53 -23.45
N THR A 175 -41.10 -4.62 -24.15
CA THR A 175 -42.20 -5.45 -24.66
C THR A 175 -41.86 -6.89 -24.39
N ARG A 176 -42.72 -7.58 -23.64
CA ARG A 176 -42.58 -9.00 -23.37
C ARG A 176 -43.43 -9.77 -24.36
N THR A 177 -42.88 -10.84 -24.92
CA THR A 177 -43.63 -11.78 -25.75
C THR A 177 -43.80 -13.08 -24.97
N PRO A 178 -44.98 -13.41 -24.45
CA PRO A 178 -45.24 -14.71 -23.83
C PRO A 178 -45.03 -15.85 -24.84
N GLU A 179 -44.65 -17.05 -24.40
CA GLU A 179 -44.37 -18.21 -25.28
C GLU A 179 -45.47 -18.53 -26.29
N ASN A 180 -46.72 -18.12 -26.00
CA ASN A 180 -47.88 -18.27 -26.88
C ASN A 180 -48.73 -16.97 -26.98
N GLY A 181 -48.12 -15.80 -26.80
CA GLY A 181 -48.84 -14.50 -26.72
C GLY A 181 -48.43 -13.48 -27.78
N SER A 182 -49.24 -12.44 -27.93
CA SER A 182 -48.83 -11.24 -28.67
C SER A 182 -47.85 -10.42 -27.82
N PRO A 183 -46.96 -9.61 -28.43
CA PRO A 183 -46.09 -8.71 -27.68
C PRO A 183 -46.93 -7.72 -26.84
N GLU A 184 -46.68 -7.70 -25.54
CA GLU A 184 -47.36 -6.84 -24.57
C GLU A 184 -46.37 -5.86 -23.93
N PRO A 185 -46.75 -4.58 -23.75
CA PRO A 185 -45.88 -3.62 -23.08
C PRO A 185 -45.63 -4.04 -21.62
N CYS A 186 -44.39 -3.90 -21.18
CA CYS A 186 -44.00 -4.18 -19.80
C CYS A 186 -42.94 -3.18 -19.34
N LEU A 187 -42.67 -3.18 -18.03
CA LEU A 187 -41.54 -2.47 -17.45
C LEU A 187 -40.54 -3.51 -16.94
N TYR A 188 -39.31 -3.41 -17.41
CA TYR A 188 -38.20 -4.21 -16.94
C TYR A 188 -37.57 -3.52 -15.75
N ILE A 189 -37.57 -4.17 -14.59
CA ILE A 189 -36.97 -3.65 -13.36
C ILE A 189 -35.79 -4.50 -12.91
N CYS A 190 -34.81 -3.85 -12.29
CA CYS A 190 -33.65 -4.48 -11.68
C CYS A 190 -33.24 -3.67 -10.43
N PRO A 191 -32.95 -4.31 -9.29
CA PRO A 191 -32.37 -3.61 -8.15
C PRO A 191 -30.97 -3.09 -8.51
N LEU A 192 -30.58 -1.96 -7.93
CA LEU A 192 -29.26 -1.36 -8.18
C LEU A 192 -28.23 -2.04 -7.27
N LEU A 193 -27.25 -2.74 -7.85
CA LEU A 193 -26.22 -3.44 -7.07
C LEU A 193 -25.15 -2.48 -6.59
N LYS A 194 -24.68 -2.68 -5.35
CA LYS A 194 -23.45 -2.05 -4.84
C LYS A 194 -22.29 -2.40 -5.77
N TRP A 195 -21.62 -1.39 -6.31
CA TRP A 195 -20.39 -1.52 -7.09
C TRP A 195 -19.16 -1.85 -6.21
N ASN A 196 -19.35 -2.59 -5.10
CA ASN A 196 -18.28 -2.96 -4.18
C ASN A 196 -18.55 -4.34 -3.55
N GLU A 197 -17.55 -5.20 -3.56
CA GLU A 197 -17.61 -6.66 -3.40
C GLU A 197 -17.94 -7.19 -1.99
N GLU A 198 -18.23 -6.35 -0.99
CA GLU A 198 -18.20 -6.83 0.41
C GLU A 198 -19.57 -7.05 1.08
N GLN A 199 -20.70 -6.51 0.60
CA GLN A 199 -22.03 -6.80 1.16
C GLN A 199 -23.18 -6.66 0.15
N LEU A 200 -23.99 -7.71 -0.01
CA LEU A 200 -25.17 -7.80 -0.89
C LEU A 200 -26.40 -7.07 -0.32
N ASN A 201 -26.40 -5.73 -0.27
CA ASN A 201 -27.61 -4.94 0.07
C ASN A 201 -27.92 -3.92 -1.03
N ILE A 202 -29.21 -3.72 -1.34
CA ILE A 202 -29.70 -2.67 -2.24
C ILE A 202 -29.54 -1.32 -1.50
N PRO A 203 -28.95 -0.29 -2.12
CA PRO A 203 -28.75 0.98 -1.44
C PRO A 203 -30.08 1.71 -1.25
N GLY A 204 -30.26 2.29 -0.06
CA GLY A 204 -31.23 3.37 0.14
C GLY A 204 -30.85 4.61 -0.67
N PHE A 205 -31.78 5.57 -0.79
CA PHE A 205 -31.59 6.76 -1.59
C PHE A 205 -30.30 7.54 -1.29
N ALA A 206 -29.99 7.78 -0.01
CA ALA A 206 -28.79 8.55 0.34
C ALA A 206 -27.50 7.77 0.03
N ASP A 207 -27.51 6.44 0.22
CA ASP A 207 -26.37 5.59 -0.12
C ASP A 207 -26.13 5.55 -1.63
N TRP A 208 -27.18 5.52 -2.43
CA TRP A 208 -27.07 5.58 -3.89
C TRP A 208 -26.34 6.85 -4.35
N ILE A 209 -26.71 8.01 -3.81
CA ILE A 209 -26.01 9.27 -4.13
C ILE A 209 -24.57 9.24 -3.62
N ALA A 210 -24.32 8.82 -2.39
CA ALA A 210 -22.97 8.79 -1.81
C ALA A 210 -22.03 7.84 -2.58
N ILE A 211 -22.53 6.66 -2.95
CA ILE A 211 -21.82 5.67 -3.78
C ILE A 211 -21.49 6.30 -5.14
N ALA A 212 -22.47 6.91 -5.80
CA ALA A 212 -22.23 7.56 -7.08
C ALA A 212 -21.25 8.73 -6.99
N GLN A 213 -21.34 9.58 -5.96
CA GLN A 213 -20.37 10.63 -5.69
C GLN A 213 -18.95 10.07 -5.55
N LYS A 214 -18.80 8.96 -4.82
CA LYS A 214 -17.54 8.22 -4.74
C LYS A 214 -17.09 7.66 -6.10
N HIS A 215 -18.02 7.31 -6.99
CA HIS A 215 -17.73 6.87 -8.37
C HIS A 215 -17.55 7.99 -9.41
N TRP A 216 -17.89 9.26 -9.14
CA TRP A 216 -17.52 10.41 -10.00
C TRP A 216 -16.41 11.28 -9.45
N PHE A 217 -16.06 11.11 -8.19
CA PHE A 217 -14.64 11.00 -7.83
C PHE A 217 -14.08 9.74 -8.50
N ASN A 218 -14.16 9.70 -9.84
CA ASN A 218 -14.10 8.50 -10.63
C ASN A 218 -12.84 7.75 -10.27
N PRO A 219 -12.92 6.58 -9.60
CA PRO A 219 -11.72 5.92 -9.17
C PRO A 219 -10.84 5.62 -10.38
N HIS A 220 -11.36 5.42 -11.60
CA HIS A 220 -10.56 5.34 -12.83
C HIS A 220 -10.03 6.67 -13.38
N LYS A 221 -10.73 7.81 -13.23
CA LYS A 221 -10.20 9.14 -13.63
C LYS A 221 -9.26 9.71 -12.58
N ALA A 222 -9.59 9.59 -11.30
CA ALA A 222 -8.69 9.79 -10.17
C ALA A 222 -7.51 8.83 -10.30
N LEU A 223 -7.70 7.55 -10.64
CA LEU A 223 -6.60 6.61 -10.93
C LEU A 223 -5.80 7.03 -12.15
N SER A 224 -6.40 7.37 -13.28
CA SER A 224 -5.65 7.81 -14.48
C SER A 224 -4.94 9.15 -14.24
N GLN A 225 -5.52 10.06 -13.44
CA GLN A 225 -4.86 11.29 -12.97
C GLN A 225 -3.70 10.97 -12.03
N ARG A 226 -3.88 10.05 -11.07
CA ARG A 226 -2.85 9.57 -10.15
C ARG A 226 -1.73 8.87 -10.91
N LEU A 227 -2.05 7.98 -11.85
CA LEU A 227 -1.11 7.31 -12.75
C LEU A 227 -0.35 8.31 -13.62
N GLY A 228 -1.05 9.32 -14.16
CA GLY A 228 -0.45 10.43 -14.88
C GLY A 228 0.50 11.26 -14.00
N ALA A 229 0.11 11.51 -12.75
CA ALA A 229 0.93 12.19 -11.75
C ALA A 229 2.16 11.35 -11.38
N VAL A 230 2.00 10.04 -11.15
CA VAL A 230 3.08 9.09 -10.90
C VAL A 230 4.07 9.07 -12.06
N LYS A 231 3.58 8.97 -13.30
CA LYS A 231 4.42 9.00 -14.50
C LYS A 231 5.19 10.32 -14.62
N THR A 232 4.51 11.45 -14.41
CA THR A 232 5.12 12.78 -14.42
C THR A 232 6.15 12.96 -13.32
N SER A 233 5.88 12.41 -12.12
CA SER A 233 6.80 12.43 -10.99
C SER A 233 8.08 11.67 -11.32
N TRP A 234 8.01 10.47 -11.90
CA TRP A 234 9.22 9.74 -12.32
C TRP A 234 10.07 10.54 -13.32
N HIS A 235 9.44 11.18 -14.31
CA HIS A 235 10.15 12.06 -15.23
C HIS A 235 10.80 13.26 -14.52
N ARG A 236 10.10 13.86 -13.56
CA ARG A 236 10.63 14.98 -12.76
C ARG A 236 11.84 14.54 -11.93
N LEU A 237 11.75 13.39 -11.27
CA LEU A 237 12.82 12.81 -10.45
C LEU A 237 14.07 12.55 -11.31
N ARG A 238 13.90 12.00 -12.51
CA ARG A 238 15.00 11.80 -13.47
C ARG A 238 15.73 13.10 -13.84
N VAL A 239 14.99 14.20 -13.96
CA VAL A 239 15.56 15.52 -14.27
C VAL A 239 16.28 16.12 -13.07
N GLN A 240 15.77 15.88 -11.86
CA GLN A 240 16.34 16.41 -10.62
C GLN A 240 17.54 15.60 -10.10
N ASP A 241 17.68 14.34 -10.50
CA ASP A 241 18.82 13.49 -10.16
C ASP A 241 19.54 12.95 -11.41
N PRO A 242 20.19 13.83 -12.20
CA PRO A 242 20.86 13.44 -13.44
C PRO A 242 22.10 12.57 -13.23
N GLU A 243 22.60 12.50 -11.98
CA GLU A 243 23.71 11.64 -11.58
C GLU A 243 23.25 10.36 -10.88
N GLU A 244 21.93 10.09 -10.82
CA GLU A 244 21.32 8.87 -10.27
C GLU A 244 21.78 8.54 -8.84
N LYS A 245 21.92 9.57 -8.00
CA LYS A 245 22.39 9.50 -6.61
C LYS A 245 21.37 8.92 -5.65
N VAL A 246 20.08 8.98 -5.97
CA VAL A 246 19.03 8.39 -5.13
C VAL A 246 19.19 6.87 -5.13
N PHE A 247 19.08 6.25 -3.95
CA PHE A 247 19.24 4.81 -3.81
C PHE A 247 18.38 4.03 -4.80
N GLY A 248 19.02 3.14 -5.56
CA GLY A 248 18.39 2.29 -6.57
C GLY A 248 18.15 2.94 -7.93
N ALA A 249 18.27 4.27 -8.05
CA ALA A 249 18.08 5.00 -9.31
C ALA A 249 19.06 4.56 -10.39
N PHE A 250 20.30 4.21 -10.04
CA PHE A 250 21.30 3.69 -10.98
C PHE A 250 20.96 2.31 -11.58
N MET A 251 20.01 1.57 -10.99
CA MET A 251 19.56 0.27 -11.50
C MET A 251 18.41 0.44 -12.50
N HIS A 252 17.45 1.31 -12.18
CA HIS A 252 16.24 1.47 -12.97
C HIS A 252 16.24 2.74 -13.83
N HIS A 253 17.23 3.63 -13.70
CA HIS A 253 17.44 4.87 -14.48
C HIS A 253 16.23 5.81 -14.57
N TYR A 254 15.36 5.76 -13.55
CA TYR A 254 14.01 6.35 -13.57
C TYR A 254 13.22 6.04 -14.86
N ASP A 255 13.48 4.87 -15.44
CA ASP A 255 12.88 4.48 -16.70
C ASP A 255 11.47 3.95 -16.47
N VAL A 256 10.49 4.67 -17.02
CA VAL A 256 9.09 4.25 -17.09
C VAL A 256 8.68 3.98 -18.54
N SER A 257 9.63 3.53 -19.37
CA SER A 257 9.36 3.17 -20.76
C SER A 257 8.83 1.74 -20.89
N GLY A 258 7.87 1.53 -21.80
CA GLY A 258 7.35 0.20 -22.12
C GLY A 258 6.15 -0.23 -21.27
N SER A 259 4.98 0.36 -21.47
CA SER A 259 3.74 -0.21 -20.95
C SER A 259 3.39 -1.53 -21.65
N ILE A 260 2.68 -2.40 -20.95
CA ILE A 260 2.21 -3.67 -21.50
C ILE A 260 0.99 -3.43 -22.39
N SER A 261 0.83 -4.21 -23.46
CA SER A 261 -0.42 -4.17 -24.23
C SER A 261 -1.54 -4.88 -23.49
N LYS A 262 -2.79 -4.45 -23.74
CA LYS A 262 -3.98 -5.08 -23.17
C LYS A 262 -4.06 -6.57 -23.49
N GLU A 263 -3.70 -6.95 -24.71
CA GLU A 263 -3.73 -8.34 -25.16
C GLU A 263 -2.73 -9.21 -24.41
N THR A 264 -1.52 -8.72 -24.17
CA THR A 264 -0.48 -9.44 -23.43
C THR A 264 -0.88 -9.59 -21.95
N LEU A 265 -1.43 -8.53 -21.36
CA LEU A 265 -1.93 -8.56 -19.99
C LEU A 265 -3.09 -9.52 -19.80
N GLU A 266 -4.09 -9.48 -20.69
CA GLU A 266 -5.23 -10.42 -20.67
C GLU A 266 -4.80 -11.85 -20.95
N ALA A 267 -3.75 -12.06 -21.76
CA ALA A 267 -3.16 -13.37 -21.97
C ALA A 267 -2.49 -13.89 -20.68
N PHE A 268 -1.74 -13.04 -19.97
CA PHE A 268 -1.13 -13.36 -18.69
C PHE A 268 -2.19 -13.74 -17.63
N GLU A 269 -3.21 -12.89 -17.43
CA GLU A 269 -4.32 -13.12 -16.49
C GLU A 269 -5.03 -14.46 -16.78
N ARG A 270 -5.28 -14.75 -18.06
CA ARG A 270 -5.91 -16.00 -18.50
C ARG A 270 -5.00 -17.22 -18.31
N GLN A 271 -3.72 -17.11 -18.64
CA GLN A 271 -2.73 -18.18 -18.51
C GLN A 271 -2.59 -18.62 -17.06
N HIS A 272 -2.55 -17.65 -16.14
CA HIS A 272 -2.33 -17.90 -14.72
C HIS A 272 -3.62 -17.97 -13.89
N LYS A 273 -4.79 -17.78 -14.52
CA LYS A 273 -6.12 -17.82 -13.89
C LYS A 273 -6.24 -16.84 -12.71
N VAL A 274 -5.75 -15.62 -12.91
CA VAL A 274 -5.81 -14.54 -11.92
C VAL A 274 -6.40 -13.28 -12.52
N GLN A 275 -6.90 -12.40 -11.67
CA GLN A 275 -7.18 -11.01 -12.04
C GLN A 275 -6.21 -10.13 -11.25
N LEU A 276 -5.44 -9.28 -11.93
CA LEU A 276 -4.54 -8.38 -11.24
C LEU A 276 -5.33 -7.27 -10.54
N PRO A 277 -4.89 -6.82 -9.35
CA PRO A 277 -5.50 -5.69 -8.66
C PRO A 277 -5.61 -4.47 -9.57
N LEU A 278 -6.77 -3.80 -9.55
CA LEU A 278 -7.12 -2.76 -10.53
C LEU A 278 -6.05 -1.68 -10.68
N GLU A 279 -5.49 -1.19 -9.57
CA GLU A 279 -4.45 -0.15 -9.58
C GLU A 279 -3.17 -0.61 -10.30
N TYR A 280 -2.71 -1.83 -10.00
CA TYR A 280 -1.52 -2.40 -10.62
C TYR A 280 -1.76 -2.73 -12.10
N ARG A 281 -2.93 -3.27 -12.42
CA ARG A 281 -3.37 -3.56 -13.79
C ARG A 281 -3.32 -2.33 -14.67
N GLN A 282 -3.84 -1.19 -14.19
CA GLN A 282 -3.82 0.06 -14.94
C GLN A 282 -2.42 0.70 -14.98
N TYR A 283 -1.63 0.56 -13.91
CA TYR A 283 -0.23 0.99 -13.92
C TYR A 283 0.58 0.31 -15.04
N LEU A 284 0.42 -1.00 -15.21
CA LEU A 284 1.09 -1.74 -16.28
C LEU A 284 0.70 -1.26 -17.69
N LEU A 285 -0.58 -0.88 -17.87
CA LEU A 285 -1.13 -0.42 -19.16
C LEU A 285 -0.76 1.03 -19.49
N GLU A 286 -0.72 1.92 -18.50
CA GLU A 286 -0.62 3.37 -18.72
C GLU A 286 0.76 3.95 -18.34
N VAL A 287 1.44 3.35 -17.36
CA VAL A 287 2.70 3.86 -16.80
C VAL A 287 3.89 3.05 -17.31
N ALA A 288 4.11 1.83 -16.84
CA ALA A 288 5.28 1.01 -17.19
C ALA A 288 5.10 -0.48 -16.84
N ASN A 289 5.75 -1.37 -17.60
CA ASN A 289 5.92 -2.79 -17.26
C ASN A 289 7.27 -3.01 -16.57
N GLY A 290 7.35 -2.72 -15.28
CA GLY A 290 8.61 -2.69 -14.51
C GLY A 290 9.38 -1.38 -14.67
N GLY A 291 10.65 -1.37 -14.29
CA GLY A 291 11.51 -0.18 -14.37
C GLY A 291 11.44 0.67 -13.10
N ALA A 292 11.23 1.97 -13.23
CA ALA A 292 11.31 2.92 -12.13
C ALA A 292 10.31 2.57 -11.02
N GLY A 293 10.84 2.40 -9.82
CA GLY A 293 10.05 1.95 -8.70
C GLY A 293 10.83 2.05 -7.40
N PRO A 294 10.25 1.54 -6.31
CA PRO A 294 10.95 1.38 -5.05
C PRO A 294 12.31 0.70 -5.25
N PHE A 295 13.33 1.18 -4.55
CA PHE A 295 14.64 0.52 -4.47
C PHE A 295 15.23 0.19 -5.85
N TYR A 296 15.54 -1.08 -6.15
CA TYR A 296 16.15 -1.48 -7.43
C TYR A 296 15.20 -1.43 -8.63
N GLY A 297 13.96 -1.01 -8.43
CA GLY A 297 12.96 -0.89 -9.48
C GLY A 297 11.95 -2.03 -9.45
N MET A 298 10.82 -1.78 -10.10
CA MET A 298 9.77 -2.76 -10.25
C MET A 298 10.17 -3.82 -11.28
N TYR A 299 9.86 -5.08 -10.98
CA TYR A 299 9.99 -6.14 -11.95
C TYR A 299 8.97 -5.96 -13.08
N ALA A 300 9.40 -6.26 -14.31
CA ALA A 300 8.45 -6.48 -15.40
C ALA A 300 7.54 -7.66 -15.07
N LEU A 301 6.30 -7.66 -15.56
CA LEU A 301 5.27 -8.66 -15.22
C LEU A 301 5.74 -10.11 -15.43
N GLU A 302 6.53 -10.35 -16.49
CA GLU A 302 7.15 -11.64 -16.79
C GLU A 302 8.21 -12.09 -15.75
N ASN A 303 8.73 -11.16 -14.96
CA ASN A 303 9.76 -11.35 -13.95
C ASN A 303 9.21 -11.22 -12.52
N CYS A 304 7.94 -10.84 -12.32
CA CYS A 304 7.26 -10.74 -11.01
C CYS A 304 7.07 -12.09 -10.30
N LEU A 305 7.82 -13.10 -10.70
CA LEU A 305 7.55 -14.51 -10.52
C LEU A 305 8.74 -15.24 -9.91
N LEU A 306 9.91 -14.59 -9.87
CA LEU A 306 11.16 -15.13 -9.33
C LEU A 306 12.03 -13.99 -8.80
N PRO A 307 12.60 -14.10 -7.61
CA PRO A 307 13.81 -13.37 -7.32
C PRO A 307 14.94 -13.92 -8.21
N LEU A 308 15.57 -13.03 -8.97
CA LEU A 308 16.71 -13.33 -9.83
C LEU A 308 17.82 -13.98 -8.98
N ASP A 309 18.06 -15.28 -9.14
CA ASP A 309 19.33 -16.02 -8.95
C ASP A 309 19.19 -17.51 -8.55
N THR A 310 17.97 -18.04 -8.43
CA THR A 310 17.77 -19.50 -8.29
C THR A 310 17.37 -20.17 -9.61
N PRO A 311 17.71 -21.46 -9.83
CA PRO A 311 17.31 -22.25 -11.00
C PRO A 311 15.81 -22.62 -10.96
N GLU A 312 14.96 -21.62 -10.76
CA GLU A 312 13.51 -21.75 -10.56
C GLU A 312 12.72 -21.12 -11.71
N LYS A 313 13.39 -20.68 -12.79
CA LYS A 313 12.75 -20.13 -14.01
C LYS A 313 11.65 -21.01 -14.62
N ASP A 314 11.74 -22.31 -14.36
CA ASP A 314 10.77 -23.30 -14.83
C ASP A 314 9.64 -23.58 -13.82
N TYR A 315 9.65 -22.99 -12.61
CA TYR A 315 8.69 -23.33 -11.55
C TYR A 315 7.26 -23.01 -11.97
N LEU A 316 6.99 -21.83 -12.53
CA LEU A 316 5.63 -21.48 -12.98
C LEU A 316 5.22 -22.11 -14.31
N GLN A 317 6.17 -22.49 -15.16
CA GLN A 317 5.85 -23.35 -16.30
C GLN A 317 5.36 -24.72 -15.81
N ARG A 318 5.90 -25.20 -14.69
CA ARG A 318 5.51 -26.45 -14.03
C ARG A 318 4.31 -26.30 -13.08
N HIS A 319 4.08 -25.11 -12.55
CA HIS A 319 3.07 -24.76 -11.55
C HIS A 319 2.29 -23.50 -11.93
N PRO A 320 1.57 -23.49 -13.06
CA PRO A 320 0.81 -22.32 -13.52
C PRO A 320 -0.25 -21.88 -12.49
N GLU A 321 -0.68 -22.77 -11.59
CA GLU A 321 -1.64 -22.53 -10.53
C GLU A 321 -1.12 -21.67 -9.37
N HIS A 322 0.20 -21.47 -9.24
CA HIS A 322 0.79 -20.81 -8.08
C HIS A 322 0.20 -19.42 -7.80
N LEU A 323 -0.03 -18.61 -8.85
CA LEU A 323 -0.64 -17.29 -8.72
C LEU A 323 -2.12 -17.34 -8.36
N SER A 324 -2.83 -18.40 -8.75
CA SER A 324 -4.27 -18.57 -8.49
C SER A 324 -4.60 -19.12 -7.09
N LYS A 325 -3.58 -19.50 -6.31
CA LYS A 325 -3.78 -19.92 -4.93
C LYS A 325 -4.28 -18.76 -4.06
N PRO A 326 -5.04 -19.02 -2.99
CA PRO A 326 -5.29 -18.01 -1.96
C PRO A 326 -3.98 -17.60 -1.30
N PHE A 327 -3.82 -16.30 -1.02
CA PHE A 327 -2.73 -15.81 -0.18
C PHE A 327 -2.89 -16.44 1.22
N PRO A 328 -1.85 -17.08 1.77
CA PRO A 328 -2.00 -17.99 2.91
C PRO A 328 -2.14 -17.28 4.27
N VAL A 329 -1.97 -15.96 4.31
CA VAL A 329 -2.05 -15.17 5.55
C VAL A 329 -3.50 -14.84 5.88
N THR A 330 -3.90 -15.02 7.14
CA THR A 330 -5.25 -14.69 7.62
C THR A 330 -5.32 -13.35 8.37
N LYS A 331 -6.54 -12.80 8.55
CA LYS A 331 -6.76 -11.58 9.33
C LYS A 331 -6.34 -11.72 10.78
N GLU A 332 -6.49 -12.90 11.37
CA GLU A 332 -6.12 -13.21 12.74
C GLU A 332 -4.60 -13.20 12.93
N GLN A 333 -3.84 -13.70 11.96
CA GLN A 333 -2.38 -13.66 12.00
C GLN A 333 -1.86 -12.21 11.93
N VAL A 334 -2.46 -11.37 11.07
CA VAL A 334 -2.12 -9.94 11.02
C VAL A 334 -2.47 -9.26 12.34
N GLN A 335 -3.64 -9.53 12.91
CA GLN A 335 -4.02 -8.96 14.20
C GLN A 335 -3.06 -9.38 15.32
N ALA A 336 -2.59 -10.63 15.30
CA ALA A 336 -1.58 -11.13 16.24
C ALA A 336 -0.20 -10.51 16.01
N TYR A 337 0.16 -10.15 14.78
CA TYR A 337 1.39 -9.43 14.48
C TYR A 337 1.31 -7.98 14.97
N ASP A 338 0.22 -7.29 14.66
CA ASP A 338 0.00 -5.88 15.02
C ASP A 338 -0.03 -5.66 16.53
N ASN A 339 -0.56 -6.62 17.30
CA ASN A 339 -0.59 -6.55 18.76
C ASN A 339 0.68 -7.13 19.41
N GLY A 340 1.67 -7.56 18.62
CA GLY A 340 2.95 -8.12 19.07
C GLY A 340 2.88 -9.52 19.66
N SER A 341 1.77 -10.25 19.51
CA SER A 341 1.63 -11.64 19.95
C SER A 341 2.47 -12.61 19.12
N ILE A 342 2.77 -12.26 17.87
CA ILE A 342 3.74 -12.96 17.03
C ILE A 342 4.76 -11.96 16.47
N ARG A 343 5.99 -12.42 16.26
CA ARG A 343 7.07 -11.58 15.73
C ARG A 343 7.12 -11.55 14.21
N ASP A 344 6.75 -12.65 13.56
CA ASP A 344 6.83 -12.82 12.11
C ASP A 344 5.68 -13.72 11.62
N ILE A 345 5.24 -13.53 10.37
CA ILE A 345 4.28 -14.40 9.70
C ILE A 345 5.03 -15.30 8.72
N GLU A 346 5.18 -16.58 9.07
CA GLU A 346 5.90 -17.57 8.26
C GLU A 346 5.06 -18.05 7.07
N LEU A 347 5.70 -18.18 5.91
CA LEU A 347 5.14 -18.72 4.67
C LEU A 347 5.82 -20.03 4.31
N SER A 348 5.03 -21.04 3.91
CA SER A 348 5.59 -22.27 3.37
C SER A 348 6.19 -22.02 1.99
N LYS A 349 7.17 -22.84 1.57
CA LYS A 349 7.80 -22.73 0.24
C LYS A 349 6.83 -22.94 -0.93
N GLU A 350 5.71 -23.64 -0.69
CA GLU A 350 4.64 -23.88 -1.67
C GLU A 350 3.55 -22.80 -1.66
N ALA A 351 3.62 -21.84 -0.72
CA ALA A 351 2.71 -20.71 -0.63
C ALA A 351 2.70 -19.95 -1.95
N GLY A 352 1.52 -19.68 -2.46
CA GLY A 352 1.30 -18.87 -3.65
C GLY A 352 0.24 -17.82 -3.42
N GLY A 353 -0.32 -17.28 -4.50
CA GLY A 353 -1.33 -16.22 -4.43
C GLY A 353 -0.75 -14.82 -4.30
N TYR A 354 0.51 -14.61 -4.67
CA TYR A 354 1.17 -13.30 -4.65
C TYR A 354 2.14 -13.12 -5.83
N LEU A 355 2.47 -11.87 -6.15
CA LEU A 355 3.51 -11.47 -7.11
C LEU A 355 4.68 -10.82 -6.39
N PHE A 356 5.89 -10.99 -6.92
CA PHE A 356 7.04 -10.14 -6.58
C PHE A 356 6.94 -8.83 -7.34
N ILE A 357 7.00 -7.71 -6.63
CA ILE A 357 6.90 -6.37 -7.22
C ILE A 357 8.27 -5.74 -7.38
N SER A 358 9.13 -5.86 -6.36
CA SER A 358 10.44 -5.21 -6.32
C SER A 358 11.35 -5.94 -5.34
N GLU A 359 12.65 -5.74 -5.49
CA GLU A 359 13.65 -6.17 -4.51
C GLU A 359 14.29 -4.97 -3.82
N TYR A 360 14.49 -5.12 -2.51
CA TYR A 360 15.19 -4.18 -1.63
C TYR A 360 16.67 -4.57 -1.44
N GLY A 361 17.01 -5.83 -1.72
CA GLY A 361 18.31 -6.45 -1.44
C GLY A 361 18.29 -7.29 -0.16
N SER A 362 19.40 -7.95 0.16
CA SER A 362 19.56 -8.83 1.35
C SER A 362 18.53 -9.97 1.45
N GLY A 363 17.98 -10.41 0.31
CA GLY A 363 16.92 -11.42 0.28
C GLY A 363 15.54 -10.90 0.72
N THR A 364 15.34 -9.59 0.71
CA THR A 364 14.06 -8.93 1.01
C THR A 364 13.39 -8.43 -0.27
N PHE A 365 12.12 -8.79 -0.39
CA PHE A 365 11.26 -8.52 -1.53
C PHE A 365 10.01 -7.77 -1.10
N ILE A 366 9.45 -7.01 -2.03
CA ILE A 366 8.09 -6.53 -1.94
C ILE A 366 7.22 -7.51 -2.70
N ILE A 367 6.18 -8.04 -2.05
CA ILE A 367 5.17 -8.88 -2.69
C ILE A 367 3.79 -8.23 -2.66
N MET A 368 2.94 -8.65 -3.58
CA MET A 368 1.54 -8.23 -3.69
C MET A 368 0.63 -9.46 -3.70
N PRO A 369 -0.22 -9.66 -2.67
CA PRO A 369 -1.27 -10.66 -2.69
C PRO A 369 -2.26 -10.43 -3.83
N LEU A 370 -2.65 -11.51 -4.50
CA LEU A 370 -3.59 -11.52 -5.63
C LEU A 370 -4.97 -12.07 -5.27
N ASN A 371 -5.05 -12.97 -4.29
CA ASN A 371 -6.31 -13.64 -3.92
C ASN A 371 -6.47 -13.68 -2.40
N GLY A 372 -7.61 -13.22 -1.90
CA GLY A 372 -7.95 -13.27 -0.47
C GLY A 372 -8.18 -11.88 0.13
N PRO A 373 -8.26 -11.77 1.46
CA PRO A 373 -8.66 -10.54 2.14
C PRO A 373 -7.66 -9.38 2.03
N PHE A 374 -6.46 -9.64 1.50
CA PHE A 374 -5.36 -8.67 1.38
C PHE A 374 -4.99 -8.35 -0.07
N THR A 375 -5.84 -8.74 -1.05
CA THR A 375 -5.59 -8.51 -2.48
C THR A 375 -5.25 -7.05 -2.76
N GLY A 376 -4.16 -6.81 -3.50
CA GLY A 376 -3.72 -5.48 -3.92
C GLY A 376 -2.95 -4.66 -2.88
N SER A 377 -2.76 -5.19 -1.67
CA SER A 377 -1.85 -4.59 -0.69
C SER A 377 -0.39 -4.97 -0.95
N LEU A 378 0.56 -4.23 -0.37
CA LEU A 378 1.99 -4.54 -0.45
C LEU A 378 2.55 -5.04 0.87
N TRP A 379 3.47 -6.00 0.78
CA TRP A 379 4.05 -6.74 1.90
C TRP A 379 5.56 -6.86 1.73
N TYR A 380 6.30 -6.82 2.83
CA TYR A 380 7.68 -7.28 2.83
C TYR A 380 7.71 -8.79 2.93
N MET A 381 8.63 -9.41 2.20
CA MET A 381 8.96 -10.82 2.34
C MET A 381 10.47 -10.98 2.45
N GLN A 382 10.94 -11.71 3.45
CA GLN A 382 12.35 -12.00 3.66
C GLN A 382 12.60 -13.50 3.55
N LYS A 383 13.64 -13.85 2.79
CA LYS A 383 14.16 -15.22 2.70
C LYS A 383 15.25 -15.42 3.74
N GLN A 384 15.06 -16.36 4.68
CA GLN A 384 16.12 -16.79 5.61
C GLN A 384 16.69 -18.16 5.18
N GLN A 385 18.01 -18.31 5.22
CA GLN A 385 18.67 -19.62 5.07
C GLN A 385 18.61 -20.36 6.42
N GLY A 386 18.15 -21.61 6.43
CA GLY A 386 18.00 -22.40 7.66
C GLY A 386 19.31 -22.52 8.46
N GLN A 387 19.26 -22.21 9.76
CA GLN A 387 20.38 -22.40 10.68
C GLN A 387 20.44 -23.85 11.19
N LYS A 388 21.61 -24.48 11.10
CA LYS A 388 21.87 -25.82 11.65
C LYS A 388 21.93 -25.76 13.19
N LEU A 389 20.96 -26.35 13.89
CA LEU A 389 20.96 -26.45 15.35
C LEU A 389 21.91 -27.57 15.81
N THR A 390 23.00 -27.20 16.48
CA THR A 390 23.89 -28.13 17.19
C THR A 390 23.43 -28.29 18.63
N TYR A 391 23.42 -29.55 19.12
CA TYR A 391 23.15 -29.85 20.52
C TYR A 391 24.31 -30.62 21.14
N VAL A 392 24.45 -30.48 22.45
CA VAL A 392 25.43 -31.17 23.29
C VAL A 392 24.68 -32.01 24.31
N ILE A 393 24.99 -33.30 24.34
CA ILE A 393 24.52 -34.25 25.36
C ILE A 393 25.44 -34.06 26.56
N LYS A 394 24.83 -33.79 27.72
CA LYS A 394 25.54 -33.70 28.99
C LYS A 394 25.09 -34.85 29.90
N ASP A 395 26.01 -35.37 30.71
CA ASP A 395 25.65 -36.30 31.79
C ASP A 395 24.96 -35.58 32.96
N ASP A 396 24.51 -36.36 33.94
CA ASP A 396 23.81 -35.88 35.13
C ASP A 396 24.68 -34.96 36.02
N GLU A 397 25.98 -34.91 35.77
CA GLU A 397 26.95 -34.03 36.44
C GLU A 397 27.24 -32.76 35.62
N GLY A 398 26.64 -32.63 34.42
CA GLY A 398 26.73 -31.47 33.54
C GLY A 398 27.93 -31.50 32.58
N ASN A 399 28.70 -32.59 32.53
CA ASN A 399 29.84 -32.72 31.63
C ASN A 399 29.35 -33.12 30.24
N VAL A 400 29.94 -32.51 29.20
CA VAL A 400 29.57 -32.81 27.80
C VAL A 400 30.10 -34.20 27.43
N THR A 401 29.19 -35.15 27.21
CA THR A 401 29.49 -36.54 26.86
C THR A 401 29.32 -36.84 25.37
N GLY A 402 28.68 -35.94 24.62
CA GLY A 402 28.58 -36.02 23.16
C GLY A 402 28.07 -34.72 22.55
N SER A 403 28.30 -34.54 21.26
CA SER A 403 27.67 -33.46 20.49
C SER A 403 27.14 -34.02 19.17
N GLY A 404 26.02 -33.49 18.71
CA GLY A 404 25.36 -33.88 17.48
C GLY A 404 24.81 -32.66 16.74
N SER A 405 24.65 -32.79 15.43
CA SER A 405 23.90 -31.86 14.60
C SER A 405 22.66 -32.59 14.09
N PHE A 406 21.48 -31.97 14.12
CA PHE A 406 20.39 -32.44 13.28
C PHE A 406 20.64 -31.99 11.82
N GLY A 407 20.29 -32.85 10.86
CA GLY A 407 20.27 -32.54 9.43
C GLY A 407 21.53 -32.92 8.63
N ASP A 408 21.50 -34.11 8.02
CA ASP A 408 22.24 -34.37 6.77
C ASP A 408 21.28 -34.02 5.61
N GLY A 409 21.43 -32.82 5.06
CA GLY A 409 20.63 -32.32 3.94
C GLY A 409 20.47 -30.81 4.00
N ALA A 410 20.62 -30.12 2.87
CA ALA A 410 20.30 -28.71 2.74
C ALA A 410 18.84 -28.48 3.13
N GLU A 411 18.58 -27.77 4.23
CA GLU A 411 17.21 -27.42 4.63
C GLU A 411 16.68 -26.28 3.75
N ASP A 412 15.44 -26.43 3.29
CA ASP A 412 14.73 -25.49 2.41
C ASP A 412 14.65 -24.08 3.04
N PRO A 413 14.68 -23.00 2.23
CA PRO A 413 14.57 -21.64 2.74
C PRO A 413 13.20 -21.38 3.41
N THR A 414 13.21 -20.74 4.57
CA THR A 414 12.00 -20.24 5.25
C THR A 414 11.73 -18.80 4.82
N TYR A 415 10.48 -18.52 4.47
CA TYR A 415 10.04 -17.18 4.08
C TYR A 415 9.21 -16.55 5.20
N PHE A 416 9.52 -15.31 5.54
CA PHE A 416 8.74 -14.52 6.50
C PHE A 416 8.13 -13.33 5.77
N CYS A 417 6.91 -12.96 6.11
CA CYS A 417 6.25 -11.81 5.54
C CYS A 417 5.64 -10.90 6.61
N SER A 418 5.50 -9.62 6.26
CA SER A 418 4.83 -8.62 7.08
C SER A 418 4.14 -7.58 6.20
N PRO A 419 2.98 -7.07 6.61
CA PRO A 419 2.27 -6.07 5.83
C PRO A 419 3.03 -4.74 5.83
N ILE A 420 3.05 -4.04 4.70
CA ILE A 420 3.48 -2.64 4.67
C ILE A 420 2.29 -1.79 5.13
N LEU A 421 2.44 -1.11 6.25
CA LEU A 421 1.36 -0.40 6.92
C LEU A 421 1.46 1.12 6.74
N ILE A 422 0.31 1.78 6.54
CA ILE A 422 0.11 3.22 6.69
C ILE A 422 -0.58 3.46 8.02
N LYS A 423 -0.24 4.56 8.69
CA LYS A 423 -1.05 5.11 9.78
C LYS A 423 -1.74 6.42 9.36
N PRO A 424 -2.92 6.40 8.72
CA PRO A 424 -3.70 7.61 8.47
C PRO A 424 -4.42 8.00 9.77
N GLY A 425 -3.95 9.05 10.44
CA GLY A 425 -4.51 9.45 11.74
C GLY A 425 -4.24 8.39 12.82
N ASP A 426 -5.30 7.83 13.42
CA ASP A 426 -5.22 6.81 14.47
C ASP A 426 -5.52 5.37 13.99
N GLU A 427 -5.80 5.17 12.70
CA GLU A 427 -6.07 3.84 12.12
C GLU A 427 -4.82 3.27 11.44
N ILE A 428 -4.63 1.95 11.49
CA ILE A 428 -3.62 1.22 10.71
C ILE A 428 -4.30 0.66 9.45
N ARG A 429 -3.74 0.91 8.27
CA ARG A 429 -4.23 0.37 6.98
C ARG A 429 -3.10 -0.31 6.22
N HIS A 430 -3.43 -1.35 5.46
CA HIS A 430 -2.49 -2.00 4.54
C HIS A 430 -2.26 -1.08 3.32
N TYR A 431 -1.00 -0.86 2.93
CA TYR A 431 -0.65 0.00 1.79
C TYR A 431 -1.23 -0.54 0.48
N PRO A 432 -2.15 0.18 -0.19
CA PRO A 432 -2.48 -0.07 -1.60
C PRO A 432 -1.28 0.25 -2.50
N PHE A 433 -1.24 -0.37 -3.68
CA PHE A 433 -0.11 -0.25 -4.61
C PHE A 433 0.22 1.21 -4.96
N LEU A 434 -0.76 2.03 -5.37
CA LEU A 434 -0.45 3.39 -5.79
C LEU A 434 -0.14 4.33 -4.64
N ASP A 435 -0.77 4.14 -3.49
CA ASP A 435 -0.45 4.91 -2.29
C ASP A 435 1.03 4.71 -1.94
N TYR A 436 1.55 3.49 -2.09
CA TYR A 436 2.95 3.19 -1.83
C TYR A 436 3.89 3.83 -2.85
N VAL A 437 3.57 3.74 -4.15
CA VAL A 437 4.39 4.35 -5.20
C VAL A 437 4.41 5.87 -5.05
N GLU A 438 3.27 6.51 -4.80
CA GLU A 438 3.16 7.96 -4.58
C GLU A 438 3.89 8.39 -3.31
N TRP A 439 3.72 7.65 -2.20
CA TRP A 439 4.46 7.88 -0.97
C TRP A 439 5.96 7.79 -1.20
N PHE A 440 6.41 6.77 -1.93
CA PHE A 440 7.82 6.57 -2.27
C PHE A 440 8.35 7.74 -3.09
N GLN A 441 7.63 8.17 -4.13
CA GLN A 441 8.01 9.34 -4.94
C GLN A 441 8.09 10.63 -4.12
N ALA A 442 7.15 10.84 -3.19
CA ALA A 442 7.10 12.05 -2.38
C ALA A 442 8.17 12.09 -1.28
N ASN A 443 8.44 10.96 -0.61
CA ASN A 443 9.25 10.92 0.60
C ASN A 443 10.69 10.47 0.36
N TRP A 444 10.91 9.65 -0.66
CA TRP A 444 12.24 9.11 -0.95
C TRP A 444 13.16 10.13 -1.61
N PHE A 445 12.61 11.03 -2.43
CA PHE A 445 13.37 12.12 -3.05
C PHE A 445 13.62 13.30 -2.11
N GLY A 446 12.62 13.68 -1.31
CA GLY A 446 12.73 14.78 -0.35
C GLY A 446 13.80 14.52 0.72
N ARG A 447 13.98 13.26 1.15
CA ARG A 447 15.05 12.89 2.09
C ARG A 447 16.46 12.90 1.48
N ALA A 448 16.57 12.86 0.14
CA ALA A 448 17.84 12.97 -0.57
C ALA A 448 18.27 14.43 -0.84
N TYR A 449 17.34 15.40 -0.79
CA TYR A 449 17.60 16.81 -1.16
C TYR A 449 17.08 17.89 -0.19
N ALA A 450 16.37 17.56 0.89
CA ALA A 450 15.93 18.57 1.86
C ALA A 450 17.11 19.08 2.69
N ALA A 451 17.62 20.26 2.31
CA ALA A 451 18.11 21.21 3.30
C ALA A 451 16.97 21.49 4.29
N PRO A 452 17.18 21.41 5.61
CA PRO A 452 16.10 21.63 6.56
C PRO A 452 15.82 23.14 6.65
N ASP A 453 14.67 23.55 6.09
CA ASP A 453 14.10 24.88 6.31
C ASP A 453 13.58 25.03 7.75
N GLU A 454 13.76 26.24 8.25
CA GLU A 454 13.48 26.74 9.59
C GLU A 454 11.98 26.71 9.95
N GLU A 455 11.64 26.09 11.09
CA GLU A 455 10.55 26.41 12.05
C GLU A 455 10.34 25.15 12.92
N THR A 456 10.40 25.09 14.25
CA THR A 456 10.59 26.05 15.34
C THR A 456 11.31 25.28 16.45
N SER A 457 12.46 25.79 16.90
CA SER A 457 13.24 25.20 17.98
C SER A 457 12.61 25.52 19.35
N ALA A 458 11.93 24.55 19.95
CA ALA A 458 11.87 24.46 21.41
C ALA A 458 13.17 23.79 21.85
N GLY A 459 14.05 24.57 22.49
CA GLY A 459 15.41 24.18 22.81
C GLY A 459 15.50 22.92 23.68
N GLN A 460 16.44 22.06 23.32
CA GLN A 460 17.12 21.18 24.25
C GLN A 460 18.62 21.17 23.90
N ASP A 461 19.42 21.35 24.94
CA ASP A 461 20.84 21.66 24.91
C ASP A 461 21.69 20.64 24.15
N SER A 462 22.68 21.16 23.40
CA SER A 462 23.78 20.36 22.85
C SER A 462 24.62 19.75 23.99
N PRO A 463 24.95 18.45 23.95
CA PRO A 463 25.88 17.87 24.91
C PRO A 463 27.28 18.46 24.69
N ALA A 464 27.88 18.96 25.77
CA ALA A 464 29.24 19.48 25.79
C ALA A 464 30.24 18.38 25.38
N LEU A 465 30.99 18.63 24.32
CA LEU A 465 32.11 17.80 23.87
C LEU A 465 33.22 17.85 24.92
N ALA A 466 33.49 16.72 25.59
CA ALA A 466 34.68 16.50 26.41
C ALA A 466 35.88 16.10 25.52
N ASP A 467 37.09 16.48 25.95
CA ASP A 467 38.40 16.24 25.30
C ASP A 467 38.74 14.73 25.19
N HIS A 468 38.10 14.01 24.26
CA HIS A 468 38.49 12.64 23.90
C HIS A 468 39.42 12.65 22.67
N GLU A 469 40.69 12.25 22.85
CA GLU A 469 41.78 12.41 21.85
C GLU A 469 41.71 11.51 20.58
N GLY A 470 40.60 10.85 20.25
CA GLY A 470 40.56 9.95 19.08
C GLY A 470 39.16 9.64 18.56
N TYR A 471 39.11 8.95 17.42
CA TYR A 471 37.87 8.62 16.70
C TYR A 471 37.07 7.45 17.30
N TYR A 472 37.62 6.76 18.30
CA TYR A 472 36.89 5.77 19.10
C TYR A 472 37.25 5.94 20.59
N PRO A 473 36.43 6.66 21.37
CA PRO A 473 36.67 6.88 22.80
C PRO A 473 36.57 5.57 23.62
N LEU A 474 37.69 5.10 24.15
CA LEU A 474 37.78 3.85 24.93
C LEU A 474 37.79 4.11 26.44
N ALA A 475 36.61 4.12 27.06
CA ALA A 475 36.43 4.14 28.51
C ALA A 475 35.26 3.24 28.90
N ALA A 476 35.40 2.51 30.01
CA ALA A 476 34.29 1.73 30.55
C ALA A 476 33.17 2.67 31.01
N GLY A 477 31.93 2.35 30.64
CA GLY A 477 30.75 3.21 30.82
C GLY A 477 30.39 4.04 29.58
N ASN A 478 31.28 4.16 28.59
CA ASN A 478 30.92 4.81 27.33
C ASN A 478 29.84 3.98 26.62
N SER A 479 28.79 4.65 26.16
CA SER A 479 27.71 4.01 25.41
C SER A 479 27.21 4.86 24.25
N TRP A 480 26.67 4.18 23.25
CA TRP A 480 26.07 4.77 22.05
C TRP A 480 24.75 4.10 21.76
N ALA A 481 23.73 4.91 21.45
CA ALA A 481 22.46 4.48 20.92
C ALA A 481 22.37 4.88 19.44
N TYR A 482 22.03 3.90 18.61
CA TYR A 482 21.93 4.04 17.16
C TYR A 482 20.53 3.66 16.67
N THR A 483 20.14 4.19 15.52
CA THR A 483 19.19 3.52 14.63
C THR A 483 19.99 2.64 13.67
N TYR A 484 19.66 1.35 13.58
CA TYR A 484 20.24 0.36 12.68
C TYR A 484 19.15 -0.16 11.76
N TYR A 485 19.21 0.18 10.46
CA TYR A 485 18.08 -0.01 9.52
C TYR A 485 16.72 0.42 10.10
N GLY A 486 16.69 1.55 10.80
CA GLY A 486 15.49 2.09 11.44
C GLY A 486 15.08 1.43 12.77
N SER A 487 15.77 0.37 13.21
CA SER A 487 15.54 -0.28 14.51
C SER A 487 16.53 0.21 15.56
N PRO A 488 16.15 0.35 16.84
CA PRO A 488 17.07 0.79 17.88
C PRO A 488 18.17 -0.26 18.14
N MET A 489 19.41 0.19 18.28
CA MET A 489 20.57 -0.65 18.61
C MET A 489 21.49 0.09 19.58
N SER A 490 22.10 -0.62 20.52
CA SER A 490 23.03 -0.01 21.49
C SER A 490 24.41 -0.67 21.44
N VAL A 491 25.42 0.13 21.73
CA VAL A 491 26.81 -0.30 21.92
C VAL A 491 27.31 0.27 23.23
N GLU A 492 27.92 -0.55 24.07
CA GLU A 492 28.42 -0.14 25.38
C GLU A 492 29.80 -0.75 25.64
N ILE A 493 30.73 0.03 26.17
CA ILE A 493 32.00 -0.47 26.72
C ILE A 493 31.76 -0.80 28.19
N THR A 494 31.70 -2.09 28.54
CA THR A 494 31.29 -2.49 29.89
C THR A 494 32.45 -2.54 30.88
N GLU A 495 33.64 -2.95 30.42
CA GLU A 495 34.80 -3.07 31.30
C GLU A 495 36.12 -2.93 30.53
N LYS A 496 37.17 -2.55 31.27
CA LYS A 496 38.55 -2.65 30.81
C LYS A 496 39.20 -3.86 31.48
N LYS A 497 39.66 -4.82 30.68
CA LYS A 497 40.37 -6.01 31.15
C LYS A 497 41.75 -5.64 31.66
N SER A 498 42.30 -6.47 32.55
CA SER A 498 43.65 -6.32 33.10
C SER A 498 44.75 -6.35 32.03
N SER A 499 44.50 -7.02 30.91
CA SER A 499 45.36 -7.10 29.73
C SER A 499 45.32 -5.85 28.84
N GLY A 500 44.43 -4.89 29.11
CA GLY A 500 44.36 -3.60 28.43
C GLY A 500 43.29 -3.49 27.34
N GLU A 501 42.64 -4.59 26.96
CA GLU A 501 41.47 -4.60 26.08
C GLU A 501 40.21 -4.12 26.81
N TYR A 502 39.27 -3.60 26.03
CA TYR A 502 37.96 -3.15 26.47
C TYR A 502 36.91 -4.13 25.93
N LEU A 503 36.01 -4.59 26.80
CA LEU A 503 34.87 -5.42 26.41
C LEU A 503 33.75 -4.51 25.91
N VAL A 504 33.33 -4.74 24.66
CA VAL A 504 32.24 -4.03 24.01
C VAL A 504 31.05 -4.98 23.88
N LYS A 505 29.88 -4.55 24.38
CA LYS A 505 28.60 -5.20 24.12
C LYS A 505 27.90 -4.47 22.99
N ASN A 506 27.57 -5.17 21.93
CA ASN A 506 26.81 -4.65 20.80
C ASN A 506 25.48 -5.41 20.71
N GLY A 507 24.37 -4.66 20.60
CA GLY A 507 23.02 -5.21 20.55
C GLY A 507 22.71 -6.07 19.33
N PHE A 508 23.58 -6.07 18.30
CA PHE A 508 23.44 -6.83 17.07
C PHE A 508 24.56 -7.88 16.90
N LEU A 509 25.83 -7.47 17.00
CA LEU A 509 26.99 -8.34 16.77
C LEU A 509 27.38 -9.21 17.98
N GLY A 510 26.76 -9.01 19.14
CA GLY A 510 27.17 -9.65 20.38
C GLY A 510 28.35 -8.94 21.04
N SER A 511 29.15 -9.67 21.82
CA SER A 511 30.27 -9.08 22.58
C SER A 511 31.61 -9.34 21.89
N TYR A 512 32.45 -8.31 21.84
CA TYR A 512 33.80 -8.36 21.26
C TYR A 512 34.77 -7.48 22.04
N LEU A 513 36.07 -7.61 21.75
CA LEU A 513 37.14 -6.86 22.37
C LEU A 513 37.66 -5.77 21.43
N VAL A 514 38.02 -4.64 22.03
CA VAL A 514 38.70 -3.54 21.35
C VAL A 514 39.90 -3.12 22.18
N LYS A 515 41.03 -2.84 21.53
CA LYS A 515 42.19 -2.21 22.17
C LYS A 515 42.79 -1.16 21.25
N LYS A 516 43.54 -0.23 21.83
CA LYS A 516 44.31 0.78 21.10
C LYS A 516 45.80 0.52 21.28
N GLU A 517 46.52 0.36 20.18
CA GLU A 517 47.98 0.23 20.13
C GLU A 517 48.55 1.42 19.36
N GLY A 518 49.19 2.36 20.06
CA GLY A 518 49.61 3.63 19.49
C GLY A 518 48.41 4.42 18.96
N HIS A 519 48.32 4.58 17.63
CA HIS A 519 47.23 5.27 16.94
C HIS A 519 46.21 4.33 16.30
N VAL A 520 46.41 3.01 16.38
CA VAL A 520 45.57 2.02 15.71
C VAL A 520 44.62 1.35 16.72
N TYR A 521 43.34 1.28 16.36
CA TYR A 521 42.34 0.51 17.06
C TYR A 521 42.25 -0.87 16.45
N LEU A 522 42.36 -1.88 17.31
CA LEU A 522 42.28 -3.29 16.97
C LEU A 522 41.03 -3.90 17.60
N SER A 523 40.36 -4.78 16.88
CA SER A 523 39.21 -5.53 17.40
C SER A 523 39.14 -6.94 16.85
N ASP A 524 38.58 -7.85 17.63
CA ASP A 524 38.24 -9.22 17.23
C ASP A 524 36.77 -9.38 16.82
N MET A 525 36.05 -8.27 16.55
CA MET A 525 34.62 -8.29 16.20
C MET A 525 34.26 -9.16 14.98
N TYR A 526 35.22 -9.38 14.09
CA TYR A 526 35.02 -10.17 12.87
C TYR A 526 35.39 -11.64 13.03
N GLU A 527 36.27 -11.96 13.98
CA GLU A 527 36.69 -13.33 14.30
C GLU A 527 37.25 -13.35 15.72
N ALA A 528 36.54 -14.01 16.64
CA ALA A 528 36.86 -14.00 18.06
C ALA A 528 38.30 -14.43 18.34
N GLY A 529 39.03 -13.65 19.13
CA GLY A 529 40.44 -13.90 19.43
C GLY A 529 41.44 -13.46 18.35
N ASN A 530 40.97 -12.96 17.19
CA ASN A 530 41.82 -12.44 16.11
C ASN A 530 41.74 -10.91 16.03
N MET A 531 42.64 -10.22 16.74
CA MET A 531 42.67 -8.76 16.82
C MET A 531 43.17 -8.13 15.52
N GLN A 532 42.30 -7.42 14.80
CA GLN A 532 42.58 -6.83 13.50
C GLN A 532 42.31 -5.31 13.47
N PRO A 533 43.01 -4.53 12.63
CA PRO A 533 42.86 -3.08 12.59
C PRO A 533 41.48 -2.69 12.07
N ILE A 534 40.78 -1.86 12.83
CA ILE A 534 39.45 -1.35 12.47
C ILE A 534 39.43 0.17 12.22
N LEU A 535 40.39 0.91 12.80
CA LEU A 535 40.43 2.37 12.73
C LEU A 535 41.83 2.88 13.09
N ASN A 536 42.23 4.05 12.59
CA ASN A 536 43.50 4.69 12.94
C ASN A 536 43.33 6.21 13.04
N ASP A 537 43.74 6.79 14.17
CA ASP A 537 43.58 8.23 14.45
C ASP A 537 44.42 9.15 13.56
N GLN A 538 45.48 8.63 12.95
CA GLN A 538 46.40 9.38 12.11
C GLN A 538 46.25 9.03 10.62
N ALA A 539 45.21 8.28 10.26
CA ALA A 539 45.00 7.82 8.90
C ALA A 539 44.72 9.01 7.98
N ARG A 540 45.38 9.06 6.83
CA ARG A 540 45.26 10.11 5.81
C ARG A 540 44.45 9.60 4.63
N ALA A 541 43.83 10.51 3.88
CA ALA A 541 43.13 10.19 2.64
C ALA A 541 44.03 9.32 1.74
N GLY A 542 43.50 8.16 1.33
CA GLY A 542 44.21 7.16 0.53
C GLY A 542 44.82 6.00 1.32
N ASP A 543 45.00 6.11 2.65
CA ASP A 543 45.49 5.01 3.48
C ASP A 543 44.52 3.82 3.43
N THR A 544 45.06 2.61 3.49
CA THR A 544 44.28 1.36 3.38
C THR A 544 44.75 0.29 4.35
N TRP A 545 43.83 -0.58 4.78
CA TRP A 545 44.13 -1.82 5.49
C TRP A 545 43.07 -2.87 5.20
N SER A 546 43.38 -4.13 5.47
CA SER A 546 42.49 -5.26 5.18
C SER A 546 42.10 -5.97 6.47
N ILE A 547 40.82 -6.36 6.56
CA ILE A 547 40.28 -7.16 7.65
C ILE A 547 39.82 -8.50 7.07
N LYS A 548 40.35 -9.59 7.58
CA LYS A 548 40.03 -10.95 7.12
C LYS A 548 39.03 -11.60 8.05
N TYR A 549 38.05 -12.29 7.50
CA TYR A 549 37.04 -12.96 8.32
C TYR A 549 36.39 -14.12 7.60
N HIS A 550 35.96 -15.11 8.36
CA HIS A 550 35.23 -16.25 7.83
C HIS A 550 33.73 -16.05 8.04
N ALA A 551 32.96 -16.01 6.95
CA ALA A 551 31.52 -15.84 6.99
C ALA A 551 30.86 -16.58 5.84
N ASN A 552 29.67 -17.15 6.08
CA ASN A 552 28.89 -17.91 5.11
C ASN A 552 29.66 -19.06 4.44
N GLY A 553 30.64 -19.65 5.13
CA GLY A 553 31.47 -20.75 4.62
C GLY A 553 32.63 -20.31 3.71
N TYR A 554 32.86 -19.02 3.55
CA TYR A 554 33.93 -18.47 2.72
C TYR A 554 34.87 -17.61 3.55
N ASP A 555 36.13 -17.57 3.13
CA ASP A 555 37.08 -16.57 3.61
C ASP A 555 36.79 -15.25 2.88
N ASN A 556 36.71 -14.16 3.62
CA ASN A 556 36.40 -12.84 3.12
C ASN A 556 37.49 -11.84 3.52
N ILE A 557 37.61 -10.78 2.74
CA ILE A 557 38.50 -9.64 2.99
C ILE A 557 37.67 -8.37 2.87
N MET A 558 37.58 -7.58 3.94
CA MET A 558 37.11 -6.21 3.89
C MET A 558 38.32 -5.30 3.68
N GLU A 559 38.37 -4.63 2.52
CA GLU A 559 39.40 -3.63 2.22
C GLU A 559 38.90 -2.26 2.65
N MET A 560 39.50 -1.72 3.71
CA MET A 560 39.21 -0.40 4.23
C MET A 560 40.10 0.64 3.55
N ARG A 561 39.50 1.77 3.19
CA ARG A 561 40.18 2.92 2.59
C ARG A 561 39.70 4.21 3.23
N VAL A 562 40.63 5.07 3.64
CA VAL A 562 40.29 6.45 4.02
C VAL A 562 39.98 7.25 2.76
N LYS A 563 38.80 7.83 2.69
CA LYS A 563 38.41 8.68 1.56
C LYS A 563 38.87 10.10 1.78
N GLU A 564 38.45 10.71 2.88
CA GLU A 564 38.74 12.08 3.22
C GLU A 564 38.47 12.38 4.70
N HIS A 565 38.89 13.57 5.13
CA HIS A 565 38.54 14.15 6.42
C HIS A 565 37.58 15.30 6.17
N LEU A 566 36.36 15.18 6.68
CA LEU A 566 35.33 16.20 6.57
C LEU A 566 35.44 17.17 7.75
N PRO A 567 35.29 18.49 7.52
CA PRO A 567 35.36 19.48 8.60
C PRO A 567 34.23 19.29 9.61
N SER A 568 33.05 18.87 9.15
CA SER A 568 31.92 18.51 9.99
C SER A 568 30.88 17.68 9.24
N MET A 569 30.01 16.98 9.98
CA MET A 569 28.85 16.27 9.44
C MET A 569 27.67 16.37 10.40
N THR A 570 26.47 16.61 9.86
CA THR A 570 25.23 16.59 10.65
C THR A 570 24.56 15.24 10.53
N VAL A 571 24.31 14.57 11.66
CA VAL A 571 23.60 13.29 11.75
C VAL A 571 22.55 13.37 12.85
N ALA A 572 21.31 12.94 12.54
CA ALA A 572 20.17 13.00 13.45
C ALA A 572 19.97 14.36 14.16
N GLY A 573 20.21 15.46 13.43
CA GLY A 573 20.07 16.83 13.94
C GLY A 573 21.26 17.36 14.76
N ASN A 574 22.27 16.53 15.04
CA ASN A 574 23.49 16.94 15.74
C ASN A 574 24.65 17.14 14.76
N THR A 575 25.39 18.24 14.91
CA THR A 575 26.56 18.53 14.07
C THR A 575 27.85 18.14 14.77
N TYR A 576 28.61 17.26 14.12
CA TYR A 576 29.86 16.71 14.62
C TYR A 576 31.04 17.29 13.83
N PRO A 577 32.02 17.93 14.48
CA PRO A 577 33.24 18.39 13.82
C PRO A 577 34.25 17.25 13.62
N ASP A 578 35.21 17.45 12.73
CA ASP A 578 36.37 16.56 12.49
C ASP A 578 35.95 15.10 12.27
N VAL A 579 35.44 14.81 11.06
CA VAL A 579 34.81 13.52 10.70
C VAL A 579 35.67 12.76 9.69
N LEU A 580 36.11 11.57 10.08
CA LEU A 580 36.85 10.65 9.23
C LEU A 580 35.89 9.79 8.40
N LEU A 581 36.01 9.86 7.08
CA LEU A 581 35.26 9.01 6.15
C LEU A 581 36.10 7.82 5.72
N LEU A 582 35.64 6.63 6.10
CA LEU A 582 36.19 5.34 5.66
C LEU A 582 35.25 4.67 4.66
N GLU A 583 35.81 3.94 3.71
CA GLU A 583 35.08 3.12 2.75
C GLU A 583 35.62 1.68 2.84
N GLY A 584 34.75 0.74 3.17
CA GLY A 584 35.02 -0.68 3.21
C GLY A 584 34.44 -1.37 1.98
N GLU A 585 35.28 -2.10 1.25
CA GLU A 585 34.90 -2.92 0.10
C GLU A 585 35.05 -4.40 0.45
N ALA A 586 33.95 -5.15 0.41
CA ALA A 586 33.96 -6.57 0.74
C ALA A 586 34.36 -7.42 -0.48
N LYS A 587 35.29 -8.36 -0.25
CA LYS A 587 35.76 -9.34 -1.23
C LYS A 587 35.62 -10.74 -0.66
N MET A 588 35.16 -11.66 -1.49
CA MET A 588 35.05 -13.08 -1.15
C MET A 588 36.19 -13.85 -1.80
N ILE A 589 36.84 -14.76 -1.08
CA ILE A 589 37.90 -15.62 -1.61
C ILE A 589 37.25 -16.86 -2.21
N ILE A 590 37.30 -16.97 -3.54
CA ILE A 590 36.80 -18.12 -4.29
C ILE A 590 37.98 -18.81 -4.95
N ASN A 591 38.20 -20.10 -4.63
CA ASN A 591 39.33 -20.89 -5.14
C ASN A 591 40.70 -20.20 -4.94
N GLY A 592 40.88 -19.50 -3.81
CA GLY A 592 42.12 -18.78 -3.48
C GLY A 592 42.29 -17.42 -4.16
N SER A 593 41.32 -16.94 -4.93
CA SER A 593 41.34 -15.63 -5.58
C SER A 593 40.27 -14.68 -5.01
N PRO A 594 40.59 -13.40 -4.75
CA PRO A 594 39.62 -12.42 -4.26
C PRO A 594 38.67 -11.99 -5.39
N MET A 595 37.38 -12.19 -5.19
CA MET A 595 36.29 -11.69 -6.03
C MET A 595 35.62 -10.51 -5.35
N ASN A 596 35.42 -9.42 -6.08
CA ASN A 596 34.74 -8.23 -5.57
C ASN A 596 33.23 -8.49 -5.46
N LEU A 597 32.63 -8.16 -4.32
CA LEU A 597 31.19 -8.27 -4.12
C LEU A 597 30.44 -7.01 -4.59
N ASN A 598 31.16 -5.99 -5.09
CA ASN A 598 30.62 -4.67 -5.48
C ASN A 598 29.77 -4.02 -4.38
N GLN A 599 30.00 -4.42 -3.12
CA GLN A 599 29.36 -3.86 -1.94
C GLN A 599 30.35 -2.93 -1.25
N VAL A 600 29.96 -1.68 -1.15
CA VAL A 600 30.74 -0.62 -0.52
C VAL A 600 29.98 -0.12 0.69
N THR A 601 30.66 -0.08 1.83
CA THR A 601 30.13 0.50 3.08
C THR A 601 30.97 1.69 3.45
N ARG A 602 30.36 2.86 3.67
CA ARG A 602 31.05 4.02 4.22
C ARG A 602 30.76 4.17 5.70
N PHE A 603 31.80 4.51 6.45
CA PHE A 603 31.73 4.74 7.89
C PHE A 603 32.23 6.16 8.17
N TYR A 604 31.44 6.90 8.94
CA TYR A 604 31.73 8.27 9.34
C TYR A 604 32.01 8.25 10.83
N TYR A 605 33.25 8.49 11.20
CA TYR A 605 33.66 8.57 12.60
C TYR A 605 33.90 10.04 12.96
N ALA A 606 33.23 10.55 13.99
CA ALA A 606 33.54 11.88 14.52
C ALA A 606 34.56 11.78 15.65
N LYS A 607 35.52 12.68 15.63
CA LYS A 607 36.57 12.71 16.65
C LYS A 607 35.99 13.02 18.03
N GLY A 608 36.44 12.26 19.01
CA GLY A 608 35.96 12.33 20.38
C GLY A 608 34.56 11.75 20.59
N VAL A 609 33.90 11.24 19.54
CA VAL A 609 32.55 10.67 19.64
C VAL A 609 32.53 9.19 19.30
N GLY A 610 33.05 8.77 18.15
CA GLY A 610 32.85 7.40 17.65
C GLY A 610 32.23 7.37 16.26
N LEU A 611 31.68 6.22 15.88
CA LEU A 611 30.88 6.09 14.67
C LEU A 611 29.64 6.99 14.82
N ILE A 612 29.46 7.93 13.91
CA ILE A 612 28.26 8.78 13.88
C ILE A 612 27.26 8.31 12.82
N GLN A 613 27.76 7.72 11.73
CA GLN A 613 26.91 7.15 10.69
C GLN A 613 27.66 6.05 9.95
N SER A 614 26.94 5.03 9.48
CA SER A 614 27.42 4.18 8.40
C SER A 614 26.36 4.07 7.31
N ASN A 615 26.77 4.03 6.06
CA ASN A 615 25.88 3.77 4.94
C ASN A 615 26.49 2.70 4.03
N THR A 616 25.64 1.87 3.45
CA THR A 616 26.02 0.93 2.40
C THR A 616 25.58 1.52 1.06
N SER A 617 25.92 0.86 -0.04
CA SER A 617 25.26 1.08 -1.32
C SER A 617 23.73 0.92 -1.26
N THR A 618 23.18 0.38 -0.16
CA THR A 618 21.75 0.16 0.10
C THR A 618 21.05 1.20 0.98
N GLY A 619 21.76 2.25 1.40
CA GLY A 619 21.23 3.33 2.22
C GLY A 619 21.91 3.46 3.58
N ILE A 620 21.33 4.24 4.48
CA ILE A 620 21.90 4.46 5.80
C ILE A 620 21.73 3.19 6.64
N ASN A 621 22.84 2.59 7.02
CA ASN A 621 22.91 1.37 7.79
C ASN A 621 22.82 1.69 9.28
N THR A 622 23.53 2.71 9.76
CA THR A 622 23.55 3.11 11.17
C THR A 622 23.55 4.63 11.31
N GLU A 623 22.74 5.23 12.19
CA GLU A 623 22.84 6.64 12.60
C GLU A 623 22.92 6.77 14.11
N LEU A 624 23.82 7.61 14.59
CA LEU A 624 23.95 7.91 16.00
C LEU A 624 22.77 8.78 16.46
N VAL A 625 22.02 8.25 17.42
CA VAL A 625 20.93 8.96 18.11
C VAL A 625 21.49 9.69 19.32
N LYS A 626 22.33 9.00 20.11
CA LYS A 626 22.88 9.53 21.36
C LYS A 626 24.21 8.86 21.69
N ALA A 627 25.18 9.63 22.17
CA ALA A 627 26.40 9.13 22.80
C ALA A 627 26.46 9.60 24.26
N GLU A 628 26.80 8.70 25.17
CA GLU A 628 27.06 8.99 26.58
C GLU A 628 28.50 8.58 26.88
N LEU A 629 29.38 9.58 27.01
CA LEU A 629 30.82 9.38 27.18
C LEU A 629 31.25 9.90 28.57
N VAL A 630 32.11 9.13 29.25
CA VAL A 630 32.49 9.32 30.66
C VAL A 630 33.81 10.09 30.81
#